data_AF-A0A2E2W573-F1
#
_entry.id   AF-A0A2E2W573-F1
#
_cell.length_a   1.000
_cell.length_b   1.000
_cell.length_c   1.000
_cell.angle_alpha   90.00
_cell.angle_beta   90.00
_cell.angle_gamma   90.00
#
_symmetry.space_group_name_H-M   'P 1'
#
loop_
_entity.id
_entity.type
_entity.pdbx_description
1 polymer ?
#
loop_
_entity_poly.entity_id
_entity_poly.type
_entity_poly.pdbx_seq_one_letter_code
_entity_poly.pdbx_strand_id
1 'polypeptide(L)'
;MSNLRQATQLTPATLLARLREGTRTEHAILERHPLLQPLISDPLEFQDYLKVLAALLAFYQQLEPLLEETLPVECQESGYRYLSRSVLLRADLEQLTGDRHSLDTDRVPLLPLPDLSSSDRVIGVLYVLYVLEGATQGGRVIAPRVARLLAGIELPMEKPALNGSDGVQYFQLFRHNEWAKLQRVIAQVSRRPHAAGETVAAAIETFRCLGGYLDYYLNRECH
;
A
#
# COMPACT_ATOMS: atom_id res chain seq x y z
N MET A 1 -0.31 -34.29 35.17
CA MET A 1 -0.81 -33.01 35.74
C MET A 1 0.42 -32.11 35.87
N SER A 2 0.66 -31.01 35.17
CA SER A 2 -0.12 -30.17 34.27
C SER A 2 0.88 -29.46 33.34
N ASN A 3 0.69 -29.54 32.02
CA ASN A 3 1.34 -28.67 31.05
C ASN A 3 0.56 -27.35 31.00
N LEU A 4 0.99 -26.33 31.75
CA LEU A 4 0.52 -24.96 31.51
C LEU A 4 1.33 -24.37 30.37
N ARG A 5 0.70 -24.31 29.20
CA ARG A 5 1.09 -23.45 28.09
C ARG A 5 1.21 -22.02 28.63
N GLN A 6 2.43 -21.49 28.71
CA GLN A 6 2.61 -20.05 28.90
C GLN A 6 2.01 -19.36 27.67
N ALA A 7 0.89 -18.65 27.87
CA ALA A 7 0.35 -17.76 26.86
C ALA A 7 1.33 -16.60 26.70
N THR A 8 2.14 -16.62 25.63
CA THR A 8 3.13 -15.59 25.35
C THR A 8 2.43 -14.26 25.04
N GLN A 9 2.38 -13.35 26.01
CA GLN A 9 1.92 -11.97 25.77
C GLN A 9 2.88 -11.27 24.80
N LEU A 10 2.35 -10.67 23.74
CA LEU A 10 3.14 -9.97 22.74
C LEU A 10 3.34 -8.52 23.16
N THR A 11 4.58 -8.04 23.29
CA THR A 11 4.81 -6.62 23.56
C THR A 11 4.82 -5.82 22.26
N PRO A 12 4.61 -4.48 22.30
CA PRO A 12 4.58 -3.63 21.11
C PRO A 12 5.82 -3.73 20.22
N ALA A 13 7.00 -3.69 20.84
CA ALA A 13 8.28 -3.81 20.14
C ALA A 13 8.41 -5.19 19.49
N THR A 14 7.93 -6.23 20.17
CA THR A 14 7.93 -7.60 19.64
C THR A 14 6.94 -7.75 18.48
N LEU A 15 5.77 -7.12 18.50
CA LEU A 15 4.81 -7.23 17.39
C LEU A 15 5.33 -6.56 16.12
N LEU A 16 5.81 -5.31 16.22
CA LEU A 16 6.41 -4.62 15.09
C LEU A 16 7.68 -5.33 14.58
N ALA A 17 8.49 -5.90 15.47
CA ALA A 17 9.64 -6.72 15.07
C ALA A 17 9.22 -8.00 14.34
N ARG A 18 8.19 -8.71 14.84
CA ARG A 18 7.63 -9.90 14.19
C ARG A 18 7.07 -9.59 12.81
N LEU A 19 6.38 -8.46 12.65
CA LEU A 19 5.91 -7.99 11.36
C LEU A 19 7.06 -7.76 10.40
N ARG A 20 8.05 -6.95 10.81
CA ARG A 20 9.24 -6.67 10.00
C ARG A 20 9.98 -7.93 9.59
N GLU A 21 10.21 -8.85 10.53
CA GLU A 21 10.88 -10.12 10.28
C GLU A 21 10.06 -10.99 9.33
N GLY A 22 8.79 -11.19 9.65
CA GLY A 22 7.89 -12.09 8.94
C GLY A 22 7.54 -11.64 7.53
N THR A 23 7.57 -10.34 7.25
CA THR A 23 7.30 -9.80 5.91
C THR A 23 8.56 -9.49 5.11
N ARG A 24 9.77 -9.72 5.65
CA ARG A 24 11.03 -9.31 4.99
C ARG A 24 11.17 -9.91 3.59
N THR A 25 10.88 -11.19 3.44
CA THR A 25 11.01 -11.90 2.15
C THR A 25 10.07 -11.31 1.11
N GLU A 26 8.78 -11.17 1.45
CA GLU A 26 7.76 -10.66 0.52
C GLU A 26 8.01 -9.20 0.16
N HIS A 27 8.47 -8.38 1.12
CA HIS A 27 8.92 -7.02 0.85
C HIS A 27 10.07 -6.98 -0.17
N ALA A 28 11.10 -7.81 0.02
CA ALA A 28 12.24 -7.87 -0.88
C ALA A 28 11.89 -8.42 -2.27
N ILE A 29 10.85 -9.25 -2.38
CA ILE A 29 10.29 -9.70 -3.67
C ILE A 29 9.63 -8.52 -4.37
N LEU A 30 8.72 -7.79 -3.69
CA LEU A 30 8.04 -6.64 -4.31
C LEU A 30 8.99 -5.51 -4.68
N GLU A 31 10.01 -5.21 -3.86
CA GLU A 31 11.03 -4.20 -4.21
C GLU A 31 11.74 -4.52 -5.53
N ARG A 32 11.88 -5.81 -5.87
CA ARG A 32 12.51 -6.29 -7.11
C ARG A 32 11.51 -6.57 -8.22
N HIS A 33 10.23 -6.28 -8.00
CA HIS A 33 9.20 -6.56 -8.99
C HIS A 33 9.49 -5.76 -10.28
N PRO A 34 9.49 -6.40 -11.46
CA PRO A 34 9.84 -5.74 -12.72
C PRO A 34 9.01 -4.48 -13.02
N LEU A 35 7.72 -4.49 -12.69
CA LEU A 35 6.85 -3.33 -12.85
C LEU A 35 7.25 -2.14 -11.95
N LEU A 36 7.81 -2.39 -10.76
CA LEU A 36 8.17 -1.33 -9.80
C LEU A 36 9.63 -0.85 -9.97
N GLN A 37 10.51 -1.68 -10.52
CA GLN A 37 11.93 -1.37 -10.73
C GLN A 37 12.19 -0.05 -11.48
N PRO A 38 11.44 0.33 -12.53
CA PRO A 38 11.61 1.62 -13.19
C PRO A 38 11.52 2.84 -12.25
N LEU A 39 10.72 2.77 -11.18
CA LEU A 39 10.57 3.89 -10.24
C LEU A 39 11.89 4.28 -9.55
N ILE A 40 12.83 3.34 -9.44
CA ILE A 40 14.09 3.50 -8.73
C ILE A 40 15.32 3.34 -9.62
N SER A 41 15.13 3.08 -10.91
CA SER A 41 16.20 2.94 -11.91
C SER A 41 16.05 3.98 -13.03
N ASP A 42 17.16 4.26 -13.72
CA ASP A 42 17.19 5.22 -14.84
C ASP A 42 17.41 4.47 -16.17
N PRO A 43 16.71 4.84 -17.26
CA PRO A 43 15.67 5.87 -17.32
C PRO A 43 14.32 5.37 -16.77
N LEU A 44 13.56 6.27 -16.12
CA LEU A 44 12.15 6.04 -15.85
C LEU A 44 11.34 6.60 -17.02
N GLU A 45 10.58 5.75 -17.71
CA GLU A 45 9.72 6.18 -18.80
C GLU A 45 8.31 6.55 -18.32
N PHE A 46 7.67 7.48 -19.03
CA PHE A 46 6.33 7.95 -18.68
C PHE A 46 5.28 6.83 -18.72
N GLN A 47 5.36 5.94 -19.71
CA GLN A 47 4.43 4.82 -19.84
C GLN A 47 4.58 3.79 -18.72
N ASP A 48 5.83 3.51 -18.29
CA ASP A 48 6.07 2.63 -17.14
C ASP A 48 5.50 3.23 -15.85
N TYR A 49 5.63 4.55 -15.69
CA TYR A 49 5.02 5.25 -14.56
C TYR A 49 3.49 5.13 -14.55
N LEU A 50 2.82 5.33 -15.69
CA LEU A 50 1.37 5.16 -15.81
C LEU A 50 0.92 3.73 -15.50
N LYS A 51 1.66 2.71 -15.97
CA LYS A 51 1.38 1.30 -15.67
C LYS A 51 1.46 0.99 -14.18
N VAL A 52 2.47 1.53 -13.49
CA VAL A 52 2.58 1.41 -12.02
C VAL A 52 1.35 2.00 -11.34
N LEU A 53 0.98 3.24 -11.68
CA LEU A 53 -0.16 3.90 -11.08
C LEU A 53 -1.46 3.12 -11.31
N ALA A 54 -1.66 2.59 -12.51
CA ALA A 54 -2.82 1.76 -12.84
C ALA A 54 -2.87 0.47 -12.02
N ALA A 55 -1.76 -0.24 -11.89
CA ALA A 55 -1.68 -1.47 -11.10
C ALA A 55 -1.97 -1.24 -9.61
N LEU A 56 -1.39 -0.17 -9.05
CA LEU A 56 -1.67 0.24 -7.68
C LEU A 56 -3.12 0.66 -7.52
N LEU A 57 -3.67 1.42 -8.46
CA LEU A 57 -5.05 1.89 -8.40
C LEU A 57 -6.02 0.71 -8.37
N ALA A 58 -5.84 -0.27 -9.25
CA ALA A 58 -6.68 -1.47 -9.31
C ALA A 58 -6.66 -2.27 -7.99
N PHE A 59 -5.49 -2.41 -7.37
CA PHE A 59 -5.37 -3.06 -6.06
C PHE A 59 -6.13 -2.28 -4.97
N TYR A 60 -5.88 -0.98 -4.85
CA TYR A 60 -6.48 -0.18 -3.78
C TYR A 60 -7.99 0.01 -3.97
N GLN A 61 -8.48 0.18 -5.20
CA GLN A 61 -9.92 0.28 -5.47
C GLN A 61 -10.70 -0.95 -5.00
N GLN A 62 -10.10 -2.14 -5.14
CA GLN A 62 -10.74 -3.39 -4.71
C GLN A 62 -10.54 -3.63 -3.19
N LEU A 63 -9.40 -3.27 -2.62
CA LEU A 63 -9.09 -3.47 -1.19
C LEU A 63 -9.78 -2.47 -0.25
N GLU A 64 -9.84 -1.19 -0.62
CA GLU A 64 -10.26 -0.11 0.28
C GLU A 64 -11.68 -0.24 0.83
N PRO A 65 -12.69 -0.68 0.06
CA PRO A 65 -14.03 -0.92 0.60
C PRO A 65 -14.03 -1.90 1.79
N LEU A 66 -13.19 -2.95 1.72
CA LEU A 66 -13.05 -3.91 2.82
C LEU A 66 -12.41 -3.26 4.04
N LEU A 67 -11.44 -2.36 3.84
CA LEU A 67 -10.79 -1.65 4.95
C LEU A 67 -11.74 -0.66 5.62
N GLU A 68 -12.50 0.11 4.85
CA GLU A 68 -13.44 1.10 5.37
C GLU A 68 -14.48 0.47 6.31
N GLU A 69 -14.99 -0.72 5.95
CA GLU A 69 -15.94 -1.47 6.78
C GLU A 69 -15.31 -2.12 8.02
N THR A 70 -13.98 -2.21 8.08
CA THR A 70 -13.27 -3.03 9.09
C THR A 70 -12.23 -2.27 9.90
N LEU A 71 -12.11 -0.95 9.73
CA LEU A 71 -11.19 -0.13 10.50
C LEU A 71 -11.44 -0.28 12.00
N PRO A 72 -10.42 -0.70 12.79
CA PRO A 72 -10.56 -0.83 14.24
C PRO A 72 -10.87 0.50 14.92
N VAL A 73 -11.65 0.46 16.00
CA VAL A 73 -11.95 1.67 16.79
C VAL A 73 -10.68 2.32 17.37
N GLU A 74 -9.66 1.51 17.68
CA GLU A 74 -8.37 1.96 18.21
C GLU A 74 -7.61 2.88 17.24
N CYS A 75 -7.87 2.74 15.93
CA CYS A 75 -7.35 3.65 14.91
C CYS A 75 -7.85 5.08 15.16
N GLN A 76 -9.16 5.23 15.35
CA GLN A 76 -9.81 6.51 15.60
C GLN A 76 -9.35 7.10 16.95
N GLU A 77 -9.32 6.29 18.01
CA GLU A 77 -8.88 6.70 19.35
C GLU A 77 -7.44 7.23 19.37
N SER A 78 -6.56 6.64 18.55
CA SER A 78 -5.14 7.04 18.46
C SER A 78 -4.90 8.25 17.54
N GLY A 79 -5.95 8.74 16.87
CA GLY A 79 -5.89 9.81 15.88
C GLY A 79 -5.29 9.40 14.53
N TYR A 80 -5.15 8.10 14.27
CA TYR A 80 -4.78 7.57 12.96
C TYR A 80 -5.95 7.69 11.99
N ARG A 81 -5.67 8.10 10.76
CA ARG A 81 -6.64 8.19 9.68
C ARG A 81 -6.09 7.47 8.46
N TYR A 82 -6.86 6.51 7.96
CA TYR A 82 -6.56 5.95 6.64
C TYR A 82 -6.84 7.02 5.57
N LEU A 83 -5.84 7.30 4.74
CA LEU A 83 -5.98 8.16 3.58
C LEU A 83 -6.19 7.28 2.36
N SER A 84 -7.29 7.50 1.62
CA SER A 84 -7.60 6.71 0.43
C SER A 84 -6.52 6.91 -0.63
N ARG A 85 -5.84 5.82 -0.94
CA ARG A 85 -4.81 5.72 -1.96
C ARG A 85 -5.45 5.63 -3.34
N SER A 86 -6.60 4.97 -3.46
CA SER A 86 -7.31 4.90 -4.74
C SER A 86 -7.76 6.29 -5.22
N VAL A 87 -8.23 7.16 -4.33
CA VAL A 87 -8.58 8.55 -4.67
C VAL A 87 -7.36 9.34 -5.16
N LEU A 88 -6.22 9.23 -4.47
CA LEU A 88 -5.00 9.94 -4.87
C LEU A 88 -4.43 9.42 -6.19
N LEU A 89 -4.39 8.09 -6.36
CA LEU A 89 -3.92 7.46 -7.59
C LEU A 89 -4.81 7.80 -8.78
N ARG A 90 -6.13 7.86 -8.60
CA ARG A 90 -7.07 8.29 -9.64
C ARG A 90 -6.82 9.75 -10.01
N ALA A 91 -6.67 10.63 -9.02
CA ALA A 91 -6.37 12.04 -9.27
C ALA A 91 -5.02 12.22 -10.00
N ASP A 92 -3.99 11.46 -9.62
CA ASP A 92 -2.70 11.46 -10.31
C ASP A 92 -2.87 11.02 -11.77
N LEU A 93 -3.56 9.91 -12.03
CA LEU A 93 -3.82 9.43 -13.40
C LEU A 93 -4.61 10.45 -14.23
N GLU A 94 -5.74 10.95 -13.74
CA GLU A 94 -6.58 11.94 -14.43
C GLU A 94 -5.80 13.21 -14.80
N GLN A 95 -4.86 13.63 -13.95
CA GLN A 95 -3.99 14.78 -14.25
C GLN A 95 -2.98 14.47 -15.35
N LEU A 96 -2.39 13.28 -15.33
CA LEU A 96 -1.35 12.87 -16.27
C LEU A 96 -1.90 12.51 -17.65
N THR A 97 -3.11 11.96 -17.71
CA THR A 97 -3.70 11.42 -18.94
C THR A 97 -4.86 12.24 -19.51
N GLY A 98 -5.49 13.08 -18.67
CA GLY A 98 -6.81 13.63 -18.99
C GLY A 98 -7.82 12.52 -19.31
N ASP A 99 -8.75 12.83 -20.22
CA ASP A 99 -9.78 11.88 -20.69
C ASP A 99 -9.25 10.88 -21.75
N ARG A 100 -7.99 11.00 -22.18
CA ARG A 100 -7.45 10.31 -23.36
C ARG A 100 -6.92 8.91 -23.10
N HIS A 101 -6.80 8.51 -21.84
CA HIS A 101 -6.23 7.21 -21.51
C HIS A 101 -7.19 6.45 -20.60
N SER A 102 -7.98 5.57 -21.23
CA SER A 102 -8.68 4.52 -20.49
C SER A 102 -7.66 3.47 -20.08
N LEU A 103 -6.81 3.79 -19.11
CA LEU A 103 -6.11 2.75 -18.39
C LEU A 103 -7.20 1.88 -17.78
N ASP A 104 -7.24 0.61 -18.20
CA ASP A 104 -8.34 -0.33 -17.98
C ASP A 104 -8.40 -0.80 -16.52
N THR A 105 -8.45 0.16 -15.60
CA THR A 105 -8.43 0.03 -14.14
C THR A 105 -9.79 -0.41 -13.62
N ASP A 106 -10.87 0.05 -14.26
CA ASP A 106 -12.23 -0.32 -13.89
C ASP A 106 -12.69 -1.68 -14.50
N ARG A 107 -11.90 -2.31 -15.40
CA ARG A 107 -12.21 -3.66 -15.95
C ARG A 107 -11.24 -4.75 -15.51
N VAL A 108 -10.40 -4.48 -14.50
CA VAL A 108 -9.57 -5.53 -13.90
C VAL A 108 -10.51 -6.57 -13.29
N PRO A 109 -10.30 -7.88 -13.56
CA PRO A 109 -11.07 -8.92 -12.87
C PRO A 109 -10.88 -8.77 -11.36
N LEU A 110 -11.85 -9.27 -10.58
CA LEU A 110 -11.65 -9.39 -9.14
C LEU A 110 -10.48 -10.35 -8.90
N LEU A 111 -9.33 -9.80 -8.50
CA LEU A 111 -8.15 -10.58 -8.13
C LEU A 111 -8.20 -10.87 -6.62
N PRO A 112 -7.42 -11.85 -6.14
CA PRO A 112 -7.42 -12.19 -4.72
C PRO A 112 -7.07 -10.99 -3.83
N LEU A 113 -7.83 -10.81 -2.76
CA LEU A 113 -7.60 -9.83 -1.69
C LEU A 113 -7.22 -10.57 -0.40
N PRO A 114 -6.51 -9.92 0.54
CA PRO A 114 -6.19 -10.53 1.83
C PRO A 114 -7.46 -10.90 2.60
N ASP A 115 -7.44 -12.07 3.23
CA ASP A 115 -8.56 -12.55 4.03
C ASP A 115 -8.59 -11.84 5.39
N LEU A 116 -9.58 -10.96 5.55
CA LEU A 116 -9.83 -10.23 6.80
C LEU A 116 -10.78 -10.96 7.75
N SER A 117 -11.19 -12.20 7.45
CA SER A 117 -12.15 -12.98 8.24
C SER A 117 -11.54 -13.73 9.45
N SER A 118 -10.24 -13.54 9.71
CA SER A 118 -9.53 -14.21 10.80
C SER A 118 -10.18 -14.01 12.18
N SER A 119 -9.95 -14.97 13.10
CA SER A 119 -10.45 -14.96 14.48
C SER A 119 -10.09 -13.70 15.27
N ASP A 120 -8.99 -13.04 14.93
CA ASP A 120 -8.59 -11.73 15.48
C ASP A 120 -8.61 -10.66 14.38
N ARG A 121 -9.83 -10.32 13.93
CA ARG A 121 -10.11 -9.35 12.85
C ARG A 121 -9.35 -8.03 13.04
N VAL A 122 -9.27 -7.53 14.27
CA VAL A 122 -8.57 -6.26 14.57
C VAL A 122 -7.09 -6.38 14.24
N ILE A 123 -6.43 -7.45 14.70
CA ILE A 123 -5.02 -7.68 14.38
C ILE A 123 -4.81 -7.86 12.87
N GLY A 124 -5.68 -8.64 12.20
CA GLY A 124 -5.61 -8.86 10.76
C GLY A 124 -5.63 -7.55 9.97
N VAL A 125 -6.58 -6.66 10.28
CA VAL A 125 -6.67 -5.34 9.62
C VAL A 125 -5.44 -4.47 9.92
N LEU A 126 -4.95 -4.45 11.16
CA LEU A 126 -3.73 -3.68 11.50
C LEU A 126 -2.49 -4.16 10.74
N TYR A 127 -2.43 -5.44 10.38
CA TYR A 127 -1.35 -5.98 9.57
C TYR A 127 -1.44 -5.62 8.10
N VAL A 128 -2.65 -5.59 7.54
CA VAL A 128 -2.86 -5.02 6.20
C VAL A 128 -2.45 -3.55 6.20
N LEU A 129 -2.93 -2.77 7.17
CA LEU A 129 -2.55 -1.36 7.33
C LEU A 129 -1.04 -1.18 7.51
N TYR A 130 -0.36 -2.08 8.22
CA TYR A 130 1.10 -2.06 8.36
C TYR A 130 1.81 -2.14 7.00
N VAL A 131 1.35 -3.02 6.11
CA VAL A 131 1.90 -3.14 4.74
C VAL A 131 1.62 -1.85 3.96
N LEU A 132 0.38 -1.36 3.98
CA LEU A 132 -0.01 -0.19 3.19
C LEU A 132 0.70 1.09 3.64
N GLU A 133 0.77 1.35 4.95
CA GLU A 133 1.45 2.51 5.50
C GLU A 133 2.97 2.38 5.38
N GLY A 134 3.52 1.17 5.51
CA GLY A 134 4.92 0.88 5.25
C GLY A 134 5.32 1.24 3.81
N ALA A 135 4.51 0.84 2.82
CA ALA A 135 4.75 1.12 1.41
C ALA A 135 4.82 2.62 1.09
N THR A 136 4.12 3.48 1.84
CA THR A 136 4.19 4.95 1.64
C THR A 136 5.58 5.52 1.90
N GLN A 137 6.39 4.89 2.75
CA GLN A 137 7.69 5.43 3.17
C GLN A 137 8.71 5.43 2.02
N GLY A 138 8.59 4.49 1.07
CA GLY A 138 9.38 4.48 -0.17
C GLY A 138 9.16 5.72 -1.04
N GLY A 139 8.02 6.40 -0.86
CA GLY A 139 7.69 7.66 -1.53
C GLY A 139 8.72 8.77 -1.32
N ARG A 140 9.49 8.73 -0.22
CA ARG A 140 10.60 9.68 0.02
C ARG A 140 11.69 9.62 -1.05
N VAL A 141 11.89 8.45 -1.63
CA VAL A 141 12.88 8.20 -2.70
C VAL A 141 12.22 8.33 -4.08
N ILE A 142 11.00 7.80 -4.22
CA ILE A 142 10.31 7.73 -5.52
C ILE A 142 9.76 9.10 -5.93
N ALA A 143 9.12 9.85 -5.02
CA ALA A 143 8.44 11.10 -5.38
C ALA A 143 9.37 12.15 -6.02
N PRO A 144 10.60 12.40 -5.54
CA PRO A 144 11.52 13.32 -6.20
C PRO A 144 11.96 12.87 -7.59
N ARG A 145 12.06 11.55 -7.84
CA ARG A 145 12.46 10.99 -9.15
C ARG A 145 11.32 11.19 -10.16
N VAL A 146 10.11 10.81 -9.77
CA VAL A 146 8.90 11.01 -10.57
C VAL A 146 8.69 12.50 -10.87
N ALA A 147 8.83 13.38 -9.88
CA ALA A 147 8.69 14.82 -10.11
C ALA A 147 9.66 15.37 -11.17
N ARG A 148 10.90 14.85 -11.23
CA ARG A 148 11.86 15.22 -12.28
C ARG A 148 11.47 14.69 -13.66
N LEU A 149 10.96 13.46 -13.75
CA LEU A 149 10.40 12.93 -14.99
C LEU A 149 9.28 13.85 -15.50
N LEU A 150 8.32 14.16 -14.63
CA LEU A 150 7.14 14.95 -14.99
C LEU A 150 7.50 16.39 -15.39
N ALA A 151 8.56 16.97 -14.82
CA ALA A 151 9.06 18.29 -15.22
C ALA A 151 9.68 18.31 -16.63
N GLY A 152 10.09 17.14 -17.16
CA GLY A 152 10.74 17.00 -18.46
C GLY A 152 9.82 16.60 -19.60
N ILE A 153 8.53 16.40 -19.36
CA ILE A 153 7.55 15.97 -20.37
C ILE A 153 6.47 17.04 -20.59
N GLU A 154 6.07 17.21 -21.85
CA GLU A 154 4.87 17.97 -22.17
C GLU A 154 3.66 17.08 -21.90
N LEU A 155 2.87 17.41 -20.89
CA LEU A 155 1.64 16.68 -20.61
C LEU A 155 0.57 17.00 -21.67
N PRO A 156 -0.34 16.05 -21.98
CA PRO A 156 -1.35 16.21 -23.03
C PRO A 156 -2.41 17.31 -22.80
N MET A 157 -2.36 18.07 -21.69
CA MET A 157 -3.47 18.90 -21.22
C MET A 157 -3.21 20.41 -21.35
N GLU A 158 -4.22 21.15 -21.80
CA GLU A 158 -4.40 22.60 -21.57
C GLU A 158 -4.73 22.93 -20.09
N LYS A 159 -4.08 22.25 -19.14
CA LYS A 159 -4.18 22.60 -17.71
C LYS A 159 -3.01 23.50 -17.32
N PRO A 160 -3.19 24.42 -16.36
CA PRO A 160 -2.08 25.24 -15.87
C PRO A 160 -0.92 24.34 -15.42
N ALA A 161 0.30 24.84 -15.52
CA ALA A 161 1.52 24.12 -15.17
C ALA A 161 1.34 23.32 -13.86
N LEU A 162 1.77 22.05 -13.89
CA LEU A 162 1.74 21.17 -12.72
C LEU A 162 2.28 21.90 -11.49
N ASN A 163 1.49 21.96 -10.42
CA ASN A 163 2.03 22.31 -9.11
C ASN A 163 2.96 21.18 -8.64
N GLY A 164 3.80 21.43 -7.63
CA GLY A 164 4.80 20.46 -7.16
C GLY A 164 4.27 19.13 -6.57
N SER A 165 2.95 18.89 -6.61
CA SER A 165 2.30 17.64 -6.17
C SER A 165 1.50 16.94 -7.28
N ASP A 166 1.24 17.59 -8.41
CA ASP A 166 0.38 17.01 -9.45
C ASP A 166 1.04 15.78 -10.09
N GLY A 167 0.26 14.71 -10.26
CA GLY A 167 0.71 13.44 -10.80
C GLY A 167 1.65 12.63 -9.89
N VAL A 168 1.85 13.03 -8.63
CA VAL A 168 2.73 12.34 -7.66
C VAL A 168 2.15 12.30 -6.24
N GLN A 169 0.87 12.60 -6.07
CA GLN A 169 0.20 12.72 -4.77
C GLN A 169 0.28 11.43 -3.96
N TYR A 170 0.08 10.27 -4.59
CA TYR A 170 0.21 8.97 -3.91
C TYR A 170 1.59 8.79 -3.26
N PHE A 171 2.66 9.08 -4.01
CA PHE A 171 4.02 8.95 -3.49
C PHE A 171 4.40 10.04 -2.47
N GLN A 172 3.57 11.07 -2.29
CA GLN A 172 3.74 12.09 -1.25
C GLN A 172 2.98 11.78 0.05
N LEU A 173 2.23 10.67 0.12
CA LEU A 173 1.46 10.26 1.31
C LEU A 173 2.27 10.22 2.61
N PHE A 174 3.56 9.90 2.53
CA PHE A 174 4.44 9.86 3.71
C PHE A 174 4.48 11.19 4.49
N ARG A 175 4.15 12.32 3.85
CA ARG A 175 4.14 13.66 4.47
C ARG A 175 3.04 13.81 5.53
N HIS A 176 1.99 12.98 5.49
CA HIS A 176 0.91 13.02 6.47
C HIS A 176 1.24 12.34 7.81
N ASN A 177 2.37 11.62 7.87
CA ASN A 177 2.87 10.98 9.09
C ASN A 177 1.89 9.98 9.73
N GLU A 178 1.00 9.37 8.94
CA GLU A 178 0.04 8.36 9.41
C GLU A 178 0.75 7.07 9.89
N TRP A 179 1.89 6.73 9.29
CA TRP A 179 2.74 5.62 9.73
C TRP A 179 3.08 5.66 11.23
N ALA A 180 3.53 6.81 11.74
CA ALA A 180 3.87 6.94 13.15
C ALA A 180 2.64 6.80 14.07
N LYS A 181 1.45 7.20 13.58
CA LYS A 181 0.20 7.04 14.31
C LYS A 181 -0.25 5.58 14.30
N LEU A 182 -0.16 4.89 13.16
CA LEU A 182 -0.45 3.45 13.07
C LEU A 182 0.47 2.63 13.99
N GLN A 183 1.76 2.95 14.05
CA GLN A 183 2.68 2.28 14.98
C GLN A 183 2.24 2.42 16.44
N ARG A 184 1.64 3.55 16.83
CA ARG A 184 1.03 3.74 18.16
C ARG A 184 -0.22 2.87 18.35
N VAL A 185 -1.07 2.74 17.34
CA VAL A 185 -2.24 1.84 17.37
C VAL A 185 -1.80 0.39 17.56
N ILE A 186 -0.85 -0.09 16.75
CA ILE A 186 -0.28 -1.43 16.85
C ILE A 186 0.30 -1.64 18.24
N ALA A 187 1.01 -0.65 18.78
CA ALA A 187 1.57 -0.69 20.12
C ALA A 187 0.51 -0.70 21.24
N GLN A 188 -0.65 -0.07 21.04
CA GLN A 188 -1.75 -0.11 22.00
C GLN A 188 -2.42 -1.48 21.99
N VAL A 189 -2.76 -1.99 20.80
CA VAL A 189 -3.45 -3.27 20.64
C VAL A 189 -2.58 -4.41 21.15
N SER A 190 -1.28 -4.43 20.83
CA SER A 190 -0.34 -5.47 21.28
C SER A 190 -0.38 -5.74 22.78
N ARG A 191 -0.68 -4.73 23.62
CA ARG A 191 -0.67 -4.89 25.09
C ARG A 191 -1.78 -5.82 25.61
N ARG A 192 -2.78 -6.14 24.79
CA ARG A 192 -3.87 -7.03 25.14
C ARG A 192 -3.45 -8.50 24.91
N PRO A 193 -4.00 -9.47 25.64
CA PRO A 193 -3.75 -10.88 25.34
C PRO A 193 -4.32 -11.25 23.96
N HIS A 194 -3.47 -11.77 23.08
CA HIS A 194 -3.85 -12.26 21.75
C HIS A 194 -3.44 -13.72 21.60
N ALA A 195 -4.15 -14.48 20.77
CA ALA A 195 -3.76 -15.85 20.47
C ALA A 195 -2.35 -15.87 19.86
N ALA A 196 -1.44 -16.67 20.43
CA ALA A 196 0.01 -16.58 20.15
C ALA A 196 0.42 -16.93 18.69
N GLY A 197 -0.52 -17.36 17.83
CA GLY A 197 -0.22 -17.91 16.50
C GLY A 197 -0.59 -17.05 15.30
N GLU A 198 -1.43 -16.04 15.42
CA GLU A 198 -2.11 -15.43 14.25
C GLU A 198 -1.84 -13.93 14.27
N THR A 199 -1.36 -13.24 13.22
CA THR A 199 -1.61 -13.42 11.77
C THR A 199 -0.58 -12.64 10.93
N VAL A 200 0.74 -12.86 11.10
CA VAL A 200 1.74 -12.35 10.11
C VAL A 200 1.35 -12.79 8.68
N ALA A 201 0.63 -13.91 8.57
CA ALA A 201 -0.04 -14.38 7.37
C ALA A 201 -0.84 -13.29 6.63
N ALA A 202 -1.62 -12.44 7.30
CA ALA A 202 -2.42 -11.39 6.64
C ALA A 202 -1.53 -10.32 5.99
N ALA A 203 -0.41 -9.96 6.64
CA ALA A 203 0.57 -9.06 6.03
C ALA A 203 1.25 -9.72 4.81
N ILE A 204 1.70 -10.98 4.95
CA ILE A 204 2.29 -11.76 3.85
C ILE A 204 1.31 -11.87 2.67
N GLU A 205 0.05 -12.20 2.94
CA GLU A 205 -1.00 -12.32 1.95
C GLU A 205 -1.26 -10.98 1.26
N THR A 206 -1.28 -9.86 2.00
CA THR A 206 -1.40 -8.52 1.42
C THR A 206 -0.28 -8.25 0.41
N PHE A 207 0.98 -8.60 0.74
CA PHE A 207 2.10 -8.49 -0.21
C PHE A 207 1.88 -9.36 -1.46
N ARG A 208 1.43 -10.60 -1.29
CA ARG A 208 1.18 -11.53 -2.41
C ARG A 208 0.03 -11.09 -3.31
N CYS A 209 -1.06 -10.63 -2.71
CA CYS A 209 -2.19 -10.04 -3.43
C CYS A 209 -1.70 -8.87 -4.26
N LEU A 210 -1.00 -7.90 -3.67
CA LEU A 210 -0.42 -6.77 -4.41
C LEU A 210 0.50 -7.26 -5.55
N GLY A 211 1.36 -8.25 -5.30
CA GLY A 211 2.17 -8.90 -6.34
C GLY A 211 1.35 -9.40 -7.53
N GLY A 212 0.22 -10.06 -7.27
CA GLY A 212 -0.68 -10.54 -8.33
C GLY A 212 -1.28 -9.42 -9.20
N TYR A 213 -1.60 -8.26 -8.63
CA TYR A 213 -2.03 -7.10 -9.43
C TYR A 213 -0.88 -6.54 -10.27
N LEU A 214 0.33 -6.48 -9.72
CA LEU A 214 1.50 -6.03 -10.46
C LEU A 214 1.85 -7.00 -11.61
N ASP A 215 1.75 -8.31 -11.39
CA ASP A 215 1.93 -9.33 -12.43
C ASP A 215 0.88 -9.21 -13.54
N TYR A 216 -0.39 -8.95 -13.18
CA TYR A 216 -1.47 -8.76 -14.16
C TYR A 216 -1.16 -7.58 -15.10
N TYR A 217 -0.70 -6.45 -14.56
CA TYR A 217 -0.37 -5.27 -15.35
C TYR A 217 0.97 -5.37 -16.09
N LEU A 218 1.94 -6.12 -15.55
CA LEU A 218 3.20 -6.39 -16.24
C LEU A 218 2.99 -7.16 -17.55
N ASN A 219 2.03 -8.10 -17.54
CA ASN A 219 1.75 -8.98 -18.68
C ASN A 219 0.70 -8.43 -19.65
N ARG A 220 0.08 -7.27 -19.37
CA ARG A 220 -0.83 -6.61 -20.32
C ARG A 220 -0.07 -5.68 -21.25
N GLU A 221 -0.30 -5.85 -22.54
CA GLU A 221 0.03 -4.82 -23.52
C GLU A 221 -0.91 -3.62 -23.30
N CYS A 222 -0.35 -2.45 -22.99
CA CYS A 222 -1.10 -1.20 -23.05
C CYS A 222 -1.31 -0.89 -24.53
N HIS A 223 -2.54 -1.11 -25.02
CA HIS A 223 -2.97 -0.66 -26.35
C HIS A 223 -3.33 0.82 -26.34
#